data_AF-A0A931V5Y4-F1
#
_entry.id   AF-A0A931V5Y4-F1
#
_cell.length_a   1.000
_cell.length_b   1.000
_cell.length_c   1.000
_cell.angle_alpha   90.00
_cell.angle_beta   90.00
_cell.angle_gamma   90.00
#
_symmetry.space_group_name_H-M   'P 1'
#
loop_
_entity.id
_entity.type
_entity.pdbx_description
1 polymer ?
#
loop_
_entity_poly.entity_id
_entity_poly.type
_entity_poly.pdbx_seq_one_letter_code
_entity_poly.pdbx_strand_id
1 'polypeptide(L)'
;MRRGSIAALAGLIALAGASALSGCFLRTPWLLSQLNEGSSKPNEGPPPPVFQPVERIARFTQAQLADSYLDPARVAGWMRAFAQKPDAILGLAQCLLPKAGGDAGPCYDDFSAKIVRKANPDWGLPAPPDPAAAGVDLVTRPDAVELDAERFLANVIALAPSLMAFRQAVGQDLEPQKLRDGLARGANGAADYVLARRWHRQLKRPTNGLVLAGGAANGAFSAGAIYRLLTILDQCKKVASADGGCGDARIDFVVGTSTGSLIGTLVDVFHTRGREQEAKKLLISNYTCTTAYDLYCENSEWIWRLGTKVTGLVRFDGIEKKLQQATTAADIENDTELVTVSVDYASSHLFAISDQDPADLMPLGPEPKPWQPRLDGRIQGVLASIVEPVLGEPIPWVPSSKGKVEGAFMDGGVRSHVPILQAAMRGAERVAVFVNAGTETGSNVIPPHAFKILTRTIDLFITQSRVGEVQQAEFTAVARRFSEYNVCKDRLDELAPDEPTKAEVAAFCMRRGAGFDPPQIGPEQAAPSWLGPARFEQVATSWRTSWVYQPEVGLPSASAYAFDPTVMRPLFLGGVKVFQERCQEMRRLFNIGGKIADAACKESPDVVAMMAEREFAPLGQCTVNLVERRTCE
;
A
#
# COMPACT_ATOMS: atom_id res chain seq x y z
N MET A 1 -21.35 69.49 -61.19
CA MET A 1 -22.26 69.54 -60.03
C MET A 1 -22.48 68.12 -59.51
N ARG A 2 -22.30 67.93 -58.18
CA ARG A 2 -22.92 66.98 -57.22
C ARG A 2 -23.06 65.49 -57.64
N ARG A 3 -22.32 64.56 -57.01
CA ARG A 3 -22.63 63.79 -55.77
C ARG A 3 -23.88 62.90 -55.91
N GLY A 4 -23.78 61.58 -55.91
CA GLY A 4 -23.81 60.69 -54.71
C GLY A 4 -25.01 59.74 -54.87
N SER A 5 -25.16 58.55 -54.27
CA SER A 5 -24.55 57.93 -53.12
C SER A 5 -25.19 56.54 -52.90
N ILE A 6 -24.42 55.61 -52.30
CA ILE A 6 -24.83 54.46 -51.45
C ILE A 6 -25.49 53.26 -52.17
N ALA A 7 -24.66 52.28 -52.57
CA ALA A 7 -25.02 50.85 -52.58
C ALA A 7 -23.79 49.95 -52.84
N ALA A 8 -22.73 50.03 -52.02
CA ALA A 8 -21.61 49.08 -52.13
C ALA A 8 -20.74 48.95 -50.85
N LEU A 9 -21.28 49.24 -49.66
CA LEU A 9 -20.48 49.23 -48.42
C LEU A 9 -21.12 48.53 -47.21
N ALA A 10 -22.09 47.63 -47.43
CA ALA A 10 -22.72 46.87 -46.35
C ALA A 10 -22.47 45.35 -46.39
N GLY A 11 -21.82 44.84 -47.45
CA GLY A 11 -21.62 43.39 -47.64
C GLY A 11 -20.22 42.85 -47.31
N LEU A 12 -19.22 43.70 -47.10
CA LEU A 12 -17.81 43.30 -46.95
C LEU A 12 -17.21 43.55 -45.56
N ILE A 13 -17.98 44.13 -44.62
CA ILE A 13 -17.55 44.31 -43.23
C ILE A 13 -18.08 43.17 -42.32
N ALA A 14 -19.09 42.41 -42.74
CA ALA A 14 -19.64 41.30 -41.94
C ALA A 14 -18.91 39.94 -42.12
N LEU A 15 -18.02 39.79 -43.10
CA LEU A 15 -17.24 38.56 -43.34
C LEU A 15 -15.75 38.66 -42.96
N ALA A 16 -15.27 39.85 -42.59
CA ALA A 16 -13.98 40.05 -41.95
C ALA A 16 -14.08 40.12 -40.40
N GLY A 17 -15.29 40.29 -39.85
CA GLY A 17 -15.55 40.26 -38.41
C GLY A 17 -15.75 38.86 -37.81
N ALA A 18 -16.04 37.85 -38.63
CA ALA A 18 -16.25 36.47 -38.17
C ALA A 18 -14.99 35.58 -38.22
N SER A 19 -13.93 36.04 -38.88
CA SER A 19 -12.62 35.36 -38.95
C SER A 19 -11.55 36.02 -38.08
N ALA A 20 -11.86 37.15 -37.42
CA ALA A 20 -11.02 37.78 -36.40
C ALA A 20 -11.42 37.41 -34.95
N LEU A 21 -12.55 36.71 -34.75
CA LEU A 21 -12.97 36.15 -33.46
C LEU A 21 -12.64 34.65 -33.29
N SER A 22 -12.01 34.03 -34.29
CA SER A 22 -11.47 32.67 -34.21
C SER A 22 -9.94 32.64 -34.04
N GLY A 23 -9.31 33.82 -33.88
CA GLY A 23 -7.87 33.98 -33.72
C GLY A 23 -7.44 34.02 -32.26
N CYS A 24 -7.02 32.87 -31.73
CA CYS A 24 -5.92 32.65 -30.77
C CYS A 24 -5.96 31.23 -30.19
N PHE A 25 -6.31 30.23 -31.01
CA PHE A 25 -6.04 28.83 -30.65
C PHE A 25 -4.52 28.62 -30.67
N LEU A 26 -3.98 28.27 -29.51
CA LEU A 26 -2.59 27.90 -29.26
C LEU A 26 -2.00 27.13 -30.44
N ARG A 27 -1.05 27.72 -31.16
CA ARG A 27 -0.28 27.00 -32.18
C ARG A 27 0.68 26.05 -31.47
N THR A 28 0.76 24.79 -31.91
CA THR A 28 1.73 23.79 -31.44
C THR A 28 3.15 24.33 -31.24
N PRO A 29 3.68 25.23 -32.11
CA PRO A 29 4.93 25.95 -31.86
C PRO A 29 5.08 26.66 -30.50
N TRP A 30 4.02 27.28 -29.97
CA TRP A 30 4.07 27.96 -28.67
C TRP A 30 4.10 26.96 -27.51
N LEU A 31 3.29 25.90 -27.59
CA LEU A 31 3.32 24.83 -26.59
C LEU A 31 4.67 24.11 -26.59
N LEU A 32 5.22 23.87 -27.79
CA LEU A 32 6.57 23.32 -27.95
C LEU A 32 7.65 24.29 -27.49
N SER A 33 7.52 25.61 -27.68
CA SER A 33 8.49 26.56 -27.15
C SER A 33 8.47 26.59 -25.63
N GLN A 34 7.29 26.51 -25.00
CA GLN A 34 7.16 26.39 -23.54
C GLN A 34 7.73 25.05 -23.00
N LEU A 35 7.46 23.93 -23.68
CA LEU A 35 8.05 22.63 -23.34
C LEU A 35 9.58 22.61 -23.53
N ASN A 36 10.09 23.32 -24.54
CA ASN A 36 11.52 23.37 -24.87
C ASN A 36 12.28 24.50 -24.15
N GLU A 37 11.59 25.47 -23.53
CA GLU A 37 12.20 26.52 -22.73
C GLU A 37 12.96 25.94 -21.51
N GLY A 38 12.50 24.80 -20.99
CA GLY A 38 13.18 24.07 -19.91
C GLY A 38 14.32 23.14 -20.35
N SER A 39 14.38 22.75 -21.64
CA SER A 39 15.41 21.82 -22.16
C SER A 39 16.56 22.51 -22.91
N SER A 40 16.39 23.79 -23.26
CA SER A 40 17.37 24.59 -24.00
C SER A 40 18.33 25.40 -23.11
N LYS A 41 18.12 25.38 -21.79
CA LYS A 41 19.08 25.84 -20.78
C LYS A 41 19.51 24.62 -19.96
N PRO A 42 20.79 24.50 -19.52
CA PRO A 42 21.11 23.58 -18.43
C PRO A 42 20.11 23.85 -17.31
N ASN A 43 19.57 22.82 -16.63
CA ASN A 43 18.62 23.02 -15.52
C ASN A 43 19.19 24.07 -14.54
N GLU A 44 18.79 25.34 -14.70
CA GLU A 44 19.14 26.46 -13.82
C GLU A 44 18.21 26.47 -12.59
N GLY A 45 17.15 25.65 -12.61
CA GLY A 45 16.43 25.29 -11.40
C GLY A 45 17.32 24.45 -10.48
N PRO A 46 17.15 24.57 -9.15
CA PRO A 46 17.84 23.67 -8.23
C PRO A 46 17.59 22.22 -8.68
N PRO A 47 18.60 21.34 -8.66
CA PRO A 47 18.38 19.93 -8.94
C PRO A 47 17.22 19.42 -8.08
N PRO A 48 16.43 18.44 -8.55
CA PRO A 48 15.37 17.84 -7.74
C PRO A 48 15.94 17.54 -6.35
N PRO A 49 15.24 17.91 -5.26
CA PRO A 49 15.77 17.76 -3.92
C PRO A 49 16.19 16.31 -3.69
N VAL A 50 17.51 16.08 -3.68
CA VAL A 50 18.07 14.78 -3.33
C VAL A 50 17.95 14.68 -1.82
N PHE A 51 17.11 13.78 -1.36
CA PHE A 51 16.97 13.52 0.07
C PHE A 51 18.34 13.25 0.69
N GLN A 52 18.56 13.85 1.85
CA GLN A 52 19.82 13.72 2.57
C GLN A 52 20.10 12.24 2.83
N PRO A 53 21.35 11.75 2.69
CA PRO A 53 21.68 10.34 2.87
C PRO A 53 21.13 9.75 4.18
N VAL A 54 21.18 10.52 5.27
CA VAL A 54 20.63 10.17 6.59
C VAL A 54 19.15 9.78 6.51
N GLU A 55 18.34 10.50 5.73
CA GLU A 55 16.91 10.25 5.61
C GLU A 55 16.60 9.02 4.78
N ARG A 56 17.38 8.77 3.72
CA ARG A 56 17.24 7.56 2.91
C ARG A 56 17.59 6.33 3.74
N ILE A 57 18.67 6.41 4.53
CA ILE A 57 19.08 5.35 5.46
C ILE A 57 18.02 5.12 6.54
N ALA A 58 17.51 6.19 7.15
CA ALA A 58 16.46 6.08 8.15
C ALA A 58 15.22 5.37 7.59
N ARG A 59 14.78 5.73 6.39
CA ARG A 59 13.58 5.14 5.76
C ARG A 59 13.73 3.65 5.47
N PHE A 60 14.80 3.22 4.80
CA PHE A 60 14.95 1.78 4.53
C PHE A 60 15.22 1.00 5.82
N THR A 61 15.88 1.61 6.82
CA THR A 61 16.08 0.98 8.12
C THR A 61 14.75 0.78 8.85
N GLN A 62 13.91 1.82 8.88
CA GLN A 62 12.57 1.74 9.45
C GLN A 62 11.74 0.67 8.73
N ALA A 63 11.69 0.70 7.39
CA ALA A 63 10.93 -0.27 6.60
C ALA A 63 11.44 -1.71 6.77
N GLN A 64 12.74 -1.91 6.99
CA GLN A 64 13.31 -3.23 7.26
C GLN A 64 12.93 -3.75 8.65
N LEU A 65 12.87 -2.87 9.65
CA LEU A 65 12.60 -3.24 11.04
C LEU A 65 11.11 -3.21 11.42
N ALA A 66 10.23 -2.60 10.62
CA ALA A 66 8.79 -2.45 10.90
C ALA A 66 7.95 -3.76 10.91
N ASP A 67 8.58 -4.93 10.72
CA ASP A 67 7.97 -6.26 10.60
C ASP A 67 7.03 -6.62 11.77
N SER A 68 6.29 -7.72 11.67
CA SER A 68 5.36 -8.18 12.71
C SER A 68 6.10 -8.93 13.82
N TYR A 69 5.91 -8.51 15.08
CA TYR A 69 6.54 -9.10 16.27
C TYR A 69 5.47 -9.55 17.27
N LEU A 70 5.78 -10.54 18.10
CA LEU A 70 4.88 -11.08 19.14
C LEU A 70 4.79 -10.12 20.33
N ASP A 71 5.93 -9.61 20.80
CA ASP A 71 6.01 -8.61 21.86
C ASP A 71 6.64 -7.31 21.32
N PRO A 72 5.80 -6.34 20.90
CA PRO A 72 6.25 -5.04 20.42
C PRO A 72 7.16 -4.29 21.42
N ALA A 73 6.89 -4.39 22.72
CA ALA A 73 7.62 -3.62 23.73
C ALA A 73 9.05 -4.11 23.89
N ARG A 74 9.21 -5.43 23.95
CA ARG A 74 10.53 -6.07 23.99
C ARG A 74 11.36 -5.73 22.76
N VAL A 75 10.80 -5.92 21.56
CA VAL A 75 11.56 -5.71 20.31
C VAL A 75 11.87 -4.24 20.09
N ALA A 76 10.97 -3.32 20.43
CA ALA A 76 11.26 -1.90 20.39
C ALA A 76 12.42 -1.51 21.33
N GLY A 77 12.55 -2.19 22.48
CA GLY A 77 13.74 -2.09 23.34
C GLY A 77 15.03 -2.46 22.60
N TRP A 78 15.02 -3.59 21.88
CA TRP A 78 16.17 -4.05 21.08
C TRP A 78 16.48 -3.11 19.91
N MET A 79 15.47 -2.58 19.22
CA MET A 79 15.65 -1.60 18.14
C MET A 79 16.30 -0.30 18.66
N ARG A 80 15.87 0.20 19.82
CA ARG A 80 16.48 1.39 20.46
C ARG A 80 17.90 1.12 20.93
N ALA A 81 18.18 -0.08 21.44
CA ALA A 81 19.54 -0.47 21.80
C ALA A 81 20.45 -0.59 20.57
N PHE A 82 19.95 -1.17 19.47
CA PHE A 82 20.62 -1.16 18.16
C PHE A 82 20.87 0.25 17.64
N ALA A 83 19.92 1.16 17.77
CA ALA A 83 20.06 2.57 17.38
C ALA A 83 21.26 3.24 18.07
N GLN A 84 21.53 2.88 19.33
CA GLN A 84 22.67 3.39 20.11
C GLN A 84 23.99 2.70 19.75
N LYS A 85 23.95 1.42 19.37
CA LYS A 85 25.13 0.59 19.09
C LYS A 85 25.04 -0.14 17.74
N PRO A 86 25.05 0.59 16.60
CA PRO A 86 24.92 -0.01 15.26
C PRO A 86 26.24 -0.62 14.71
N ASP A 87 27.33 -0.58 15.49
CA ASP A 87 28.69 -0.91 15.04
C ASP A 87 28.83 -2.28 14.37
N ALA A 88 28.15 -3.30 14.89
CA ALA A 88 28.21 -4.64 14.33
C ALA A 88 27.71 -4.68 12.87
N ILE A 89 26.65 -3.91 12.55
CA ILE A 89 26.10 -3.83 11.19
C ILE A 89 26.95 -2.95 10.28
N LEU A 90 27.52 -1.87 10.80
CA LEU A 90 28.48 -1.07 10.04
C LEU A 90 29.74 -1.87 9.71
N GLY A 91 30.22 -2.69 10.65
CA GLY A 91 31.33 -3.62 10.44
C GLY A 91 31.02 -4.68 9.38
N LEU A 92 29.82 -5.27 9.44
CA LEU A 92 29.36 -6.22 8.42
C LEU A 92 29.29 -5.55 7.04
N ALA A 93 28.66 -4.39 6.92
CA ALA A 93 28.57 -3.65 5.65
C ALA A 93 29.97 -3.30 5.09
N GLN A 94 30.91 -2.93 5.96
CA GLN A 94 32.30 -2.65 5.58
C GLN A 94 33.05 -3.92 5.13
N CYS A 95 32.78 -5.08 5.72
CA CYS A 95 33.33 -6.37 5.27
C CYS A 95 32.79 -6.79 3.91
N LEU A 96 31.49 -6.54 3.65
CA LEU A 96 30.82 -6.90 2.40
C LEU A 96 31.30 -6.05 1.21
N LEU A 97 31.57 -4.76 1.42
CA LEU A 97 31.90 -3.81 0.35
C LEU A 97 33.06 -4.26 -0.57
N PRO A 98 34.25 -4.67 -0.08
CA PRO A 98 35.33 -5.16 -0.94
C PRO A 98 35.07 -6.54 -1.54
N LYS A 99 34.04 -7.25 -1.07
CA LYS A 99 33.67 -8.61 -1.51
C LYS A 99 32.44 -8.63 -2.42
N ALA A 100 31.96 -7.48 -2.87
CA ALA A 100 30.84 -7.39 -3.79
C ALA A 100 31.12 -8.20 -5.08
N GLY A 101 30.29 -9.20 -5.36
CA GLY A 101 30.47 -10.13 -6.50
C GLY A 101 31.40 -11.32 -6.24
N GLY A 102 31.94 -11.48 -5.02
CA GLY A 102 32.77 -12.61 -4.58
C GLY A 102 32.16 -13.39 -3.40
N ASP A 103 33.01 -14.13 -2.66
CA ASP A 103 32.58 -14.91 -1.50
C ASP A 103 32.42 -14.05 -0.24
N ALA A 104 31.17 -13.74 0.09
CA ALA A 104 30.79 -12.99 1.29
C ALA A 104 30.61 -13.86 2.54
N GLY A 105 30.66 -15.20 2.43
CA GLY A 105 30.40 -16.15 3.53
C GLY A 105 31.16 -15.83 4.81
N PRO A 106 32.49 -15.61 4.77
CA PRO A 106 33.26 -15.33 5.98
C PRO A 106 32.84 -14.06 6.73
N CYS A 107 32.22 -13.07 6.06
CA CYS A 107 31.71 -11.87 6.74
C CYS A 107 30.46 -12.21 7.58
N TYR A 108 29.57 -13.06 7.05
CA TYR A 108 28.38 -13.51 7.76
C TYR A 108 28.72 -14.50 8.87
N ASP A 109 29.70 -15.39 8.67
CA ASP A 109 30.15 -16.34 9.70
C ASP A 109 30.73 -15.61 10.93
N ASP A 110 31.59 -14.61 10.70
CA ASP A 110 32.16 -13.79 11.78
C ASP A 110 31.07 -13.02 12.53
N PHE A 111 30.13 -12.41 11.80
CA PHE A 111 28.98 -11.73 12.40
C PHE A 111 28.11 -12.71 13.20
N SER A 112 27.81 -13.89 12.63
CA SER A 112 26.96 -14.90 13.26
C SER A 112 27.57 -15.40 14.58
N ALA A 113 28.87 -15.72 14.58
CA ALA A 113 29.59 -16.17 15.76
C ALA A 113 29.66 -15.13 16.91
N LYS A 114 29.58 -13.84 16.58
CA LYS A 114 29.66 -12.73 17.54
C LYS A 114 28.28 -12.27 18.04
N ILE A 115 27.29 -12.24 17.15
CA ILE A 115 26.01 -11.56 17.38
C ILE A 115 24.83 -12.54 17.38
N VAL A 116 24.81 -13.51 16.46
CA VAL A 116 23.65 -14.38 16.27
C VAL A 116 23.65 -15.54 17.25
N ARG A 117 24.74 -16.32 17.35
CA ARG A 117 24.79 -17.57 18.13
C ARG A 117 24.91 -17.39 19.65
N LYS A 118 24.90 -16.15 20.13
CA LYS A 118 25.17 -15.79 21.54
C LYS A 118 24.18 -14.75 22.03
N ALA A 119 24.14 -14.55 23.34
CA ALA A 119 23.54 -13.35 23.90
C ALA A 119 24.26 -12.12 23.36
N ASN A 120 23.51 -11.05 23.10
CA ASN A 120 24.08 -9.75 22.75
C ASN A 120 23.63 -8.72 23.81
N PRO A 121 24.43 -8.51 24.87
CA PRO A 121 24.13 -7.54 25.91
C PRO A 121 24.02 -6.11 25.40
N ASP A 122 24.71 -5.76 24.31
CA ASP A 122 24.67 -4.41 23.73
C ASP A 122 23.29 -4.08 23.17
N TRP A 123 22.55 -5.08 22.68
CA TRP A 123 21.20 -4.92 22.17
C TRP A 123 20.12 -5.45 23.13
N GLY A 124 20.51 -6.03 24.28
CA GLY A 124 19.59 -6.67 25.21
C GLY A 124 18.98 -7.97 24.66
N LEU A 125 19.61 -8.60 23.66
CA LEU A 125 19.15 -9.88 23.12
C LEU A 125 19.58 -11.03 24.03
N PRO A 126 18.66 -11.96 24.36
CA PRO A 126 18.97 -13.11 25.19
C PRO A 126 19.84 -14.12 24.44
N ALA A 127 20.49 -15.01 25.21
CA ALA A 127 21.07 -16.22 24.66
C ALA A 127 19.96 -17.09 24.05
N PRO A 128 20.25 -17.82 22.97
CA PRO A 128 19.30 -18.81 22.46
C PRO A 128 18.94 -19.83 23.56
N PRO A 129 17.66 -20.25 23.66
CA PRO A 129 17.26 -21.29 24.61
C PRO A 129 17.96 -22.60 24.25
N ASP A 130 18.44 -23.34 25.26
CA ASP A 130 19.01 -24.68 25.07
C ASP A 130 17.88 -25.67 24.77
N PRO A 131 17.79 -26.23 23.54
CA PRO A 131 16.73 -27.16 23.18
C PRO A 131 16.75 -28.46 23.99
N ALA A 132 17.88 -28.82 24.60
CA ALA A 132 18.02 -30.00 25.45
C ALA A 132 17.66 -29.73 26.93
N ALA A 133 17.47 -28.46 27.31
CA ALA A 133 17.16 -28.12 28.69
C ALA A 133 15.75 -28.56 29.09
N ALA A 134 15.62 -29.09 30.32
CA ALA A 134 14.34 -29.51 30.86
C ALA A 134 13.33 -28.35 30.89
N GLY A 135 12.18 -28.55 30.26
CA GLY A 135 11.08 -27.56 30.23
C GLY A 135 11.02 -26.71 28.96
N VAL A 136 12.02 -26.80 28.08
CA VAL A 136 11.96 -26.22 26.73
C VAL A 136 11.14 -27.14 25.83
N ASP A 137 10.11 -26.59 25.20
CA ASP A 137 9.21 -27.32 24.29
C ASP A 137 8.93 -26.44 23.07
N LEU A 138 9.80 -26.57 22.07
CA LEU A 138 9.77 -25.71 20.90
C LEU A 138 8.51 -25.92 20.04
N VAL A 139 7.91 -27.12 20.05
CA VAL A 139 6.87 -27.49 19.08
C VAL A 139 5.46 -27.23 19.62
N THR A 140 5.21 -27.48 20.91
CA THR A 140 3.89 -27.30 21.51
C THR A 140 3.76 -25.99 22.28
N ARG A 141 4.87 -25.47 22.83
CA ARG A 141 4.93 -24.19 23.53
C ARG A 141 6.11 -23.32 23.05
N PRO A 142 6.07 -22.87 21.78
CA PRO A 142 7.12 -22.04 21.18
C PRO A 142 7.51 -20.86 22.07
N ASP A 143 8.82 -20.65 22.26
CA ASP A 143 9.32 -19.50 23.01
C ASP A 143 9.12 -18.21 22.19
N ALA A 144 8.20 -17.36 22.64
CA ALA A 144 7.91 -16.08 22.00
C ALA A 144 9.12 -15.14 21.97
N VAL A 145 10.03 -15.23 22.96
CA VAL A 145 11.23 -14.40 23.04
C VAL A 145 12.18 -14.77 21.90
N GLU A 146 12.41 -16.07 21.69
CA GLU A 146 13.31 -16.56 20.66
C GLU A 146 12.76 -16.26 19.26
N LEU A 147 11.46 -16.44 19.04
CA LEU A 147 10.80 -16.10 17.76
C LEU A 147 10.94 -14.62 17.38
N ASP A 148 10.83 -13.71 18.37
CA ASP A 148 11.06 -12.29 18.16
C ASP A 148 12.56 -12.00 17.91
N ALA A 149 13.47 -12.66 18.64
CA ALA A 149 14.91 -12.48 18.50
C ALA A 149 15.38 -12.89 17.10
N GLU A 150 14.93 -14.04 16.59
CA GLU A 150 15.23 -14.54 15.24
C GLU A 150 14.78 -13.56 14.16
N ARG A 151 13.54 -13.06 14.26
CA ARG A 151 12.98 -12.11 13.29
C ARG A 151 13.67 -10.76 13.35
N PHE A 152 13.96 -10.25 14.55
CA PHE A 152 14.72 -9.01 14.72
C PHE A 152 16.12 -9.12 14.11
N LEU A 153 16.88 -10.16 14.45
CA LEU A 153 18.23 -10.40 13.93
C LEU A 153 18.24 -10.56 12.41
N ALA A 154 17.29 -11.32 11.85
CA ALA A 154 17.15 -11.48 10.40
C ALA A 154 16.96 -10.14 9.68
N ASN A 155 16.11 -9.26 10.22
CA ASN A 155 15.88 -7.93 9.66
C ASN A 155 17.10 -7.00 9.84
N VAL A 156 17.78 -7.07 10.99
CA VAL A 156 18.98 -6.27 11.27
C VAL A 156 20.15 -6.66 10.34
N ILE A 157 20.39 -7.96 10.13
CA ILE A 157 21.44 -8.47 9.22
C ILE A 157 21.22 -7.97 7.78
N ALA A 158 19.96 -7.95 7.32
CA ALA A 158 19.59 -7.50 5.98
C ALA A 158 19.88 -6.01 5.70
N LEU A 159 20.13 -5.19 6.75
CA LEU A 159 20.53 -3.80 6.58
C LEU A 159 21.93 -3.66 5.98
N ALA A 160 22.85 -4.57 6.29
CA ALA A 160 24.25 -4.48 5.84
C ALA A 160 24.41 -4.49 4.30
N PRO A 161 23.82 -5.44 3.54
CA PRO A 161 23.87 -5.40 2.09
C PRO A 161 23.13 -4.18 1.51
N SER A 162 22.05 -3.72 2.15
CA SER A 162 21.33 -2.51 1.72
C SER A 162 22.19 -1.24 1.87
N LEU A 163 22.91 -1.11 2.98
CA LEU A 163 23.88 -0.03 3.21
C LEU A 163 25.04 -0.09 2.21
N MET A 164 25.55 -1.29 1.92
CA MET A 164 26.60 -1.51 0.93
C MET A 164 26.14 -1.04 -0.47
N ALA A 165 24.97 -1.49 -0.92
CA ALA A 165 24.39 -1.11 -2.21
C ALA A 165 24.13 0.41 -2.27
N PHE A 166 23.64 1.01 -1.18
CA PHE A 166 23.42 2.45 -1.09
C PHE A 166 24.73 3.24 -1.22
N ARG A 167 25.80 2.82 -0.55
CA ARG A 167 27.14 3.45 -0.68
C ARG A 167 27.65 3.39 -2.12
N GLN A 168 27.49 2.25 -2.79
CA GLN A 168 27.87 2.10 -4.20
C GLN A 168 27.04 3.03 -5.11
N ALA A 169 25.74 3.13 -4.88
CA ALA A 169 24.85 3.98 -5.68
C ALA A 169 25.11 5.48 -5.51
N VAL A 170 25.52 5.93 -4.33
CA VAL A 170 25.88 7.33 -4.07
C VAL A 170 27.27 7.69 -4.63
N GLY A 171 28.13 6.69 -4.89
CA GLY A 171 29.45 6.90 -5.51
C GLY A 171 30.42 7.73 -4.67
N GLN A 172 30.11 7.96 -3.39
CA GLN A 172 30.94 8.68 -2.43
C GLN A 172 31.04 7.90 -1.13
N ASP A 173 32.18 8.02 -0.44
CA ASP A 173 32.30 7.53 0.92
C ASP A 173 31.41 8.38 1.84
N LEU A 174 30.27 7.80 2.21
CA LEU A 174 29.40 8.37 3.21
C LEU A 174 30.15 8.41 4.54
N GLU A 175 30.21 9.60 5.14
CA GLU A 175 30.77 9.79 6.48
C GLU A 175 30.16 8.77 7.47
N PRO A 176 30.98 8.06 8.26
CA PRO A 176 30.48 7.06 9.21
C PRO A 176 29.40 7.59 10.14
N GLN A 177 29.46 8.88 10.50
CA GLN A 177 28.44 9.51 11.34
C GLN A 177 27.06 9.57 10.66
N LYS A 178 27.01 9.88 9.35
CA LYS A 178 25.74 9.90 8.59
C LYS A 178 25.10 8.51 8.53
N LEU A 179 25.91 7.46 8.43
CA LEU A 179 25.44 6.07 8.50
C LEU A 179 24.84 5.76 9.88
N ARG A 180 25.54 6.14 10.96
CA ARG A 180 25.06 5.98 12.34
C ARG A 180 23.76 6.75 12.58
N ASP A 181 23.71 8.02 12.21
CA ASP A 181 22.54 8.88 12.40
C ASP A 181 21.33 8.34 11.63
N GLY A 182 21.54 7.88 10.41
CA GLY A 182 20.49 7.26 9.59
C GLY A 182 19.95 5.98 10.22
N LEU A 183 20.85 5.07 10.62
CA LEU A 183 20.48 3.82 11.29
C LEU A 183 19.74 4.10 12.60
N ALA A 184 20.24 5.03 13.42
CA ALA A 184 19.64 5.39 14.68
C ALA A 184 18.24 6.00 14.50
N ARG A 185 18.09 6.95 13.56
CA ARG A 185 16.79 7.56 13.26
C ARG A 185 15.79 6.52 12.74
N GLY A 186 16.21 5.62 11.85
CA GLY A 186 15.34 4.59 11.30
C GLY A 186 14.93 3.52 12.31
N ALA A 187 15.87 3.08 13.15
CA ALA A 187 15.61 2.08 14.19
C ALA A 187 14.70 2.64 15.30
N ASN A 188 14.90 3.91 15.71
CA ASN A 188 13.98 4.57 16.64
C ASN A 188 12.59 4.75 16.02
N GLY A 189 12.51 5.15 14.74
CA GLY A 189 11.23 5.25 14.02
C GLY A 189 10.50 3.91 13.94
N ALA A 190 11.21 2.81 13.65
CA ALA A 190 10.61 1.47 13.68
C ALA A 190 10.15 1.06 15.08
N ALA A 191 10.93 1.37 16.12
CA ALA A 191 10.56 1.09 17.50
C ALA A 191 9.28 1.82 17.88
N ASP A 192 9.17 3.11 17.54
CA ASP A 192 8.01 3.94 17.84
C ASP A 192 6.78 3.46 17.06
N TYR A 193 6.94 3.10 15.78
CA TYR A 193 5.86 2.53 14.97
C TYR A 193 5.36 1.18 15.52
N VAL A 194 6.27 0.24 15.81
CA VAL A 194 5.90 -1.09 16.32
C VAL A 194 5.22 -1.00 17.69
N LEU A 195 5.60 -0.04 18.53
CA LEU A 195 4.93 0.23 19.82
C LEU A 195 3.56 0.87 19.68
N ALA A 196 3.36 1.72 18.67
CA ALA A 196 2.15 2.50 18.51
C ALA A 196 1.04 1.74 17.79
N ARG A 197 1.39 0.83 16.87
CA ARG A 197 0.39 0.04 16.15
C ARG A 197 -0.40 -0.87 17.11
N ARG A 198 -1.68 -1.07 16.80
CA ARG A 198 -2.62 -1.83 17.65
C ARG A 198 -2.73 -3.30 17.30
N TRP A 199 -2.06 -3.72 16.24
CA TRP A 199 -1.94 -5.11 15.85
C TRP A 199 -0.51 -5.62 16.07
N HIS A 200 -0.39 -6.92 16.32
CA HIS A 200 0.89 -7.60 16.52
C HIS A 200 0.77 -9.05 16.04
N ARG A 201 1.91 -9.69 15.84
CA ARG A 201 1.98 -11.09 15.41
C ARG A 201 1.38 -11.97 16.49
N GLN A 202 0.75 -13.07 16.10
CA GLN A 202 0.31 -14.11 17.02
C GLN A 202 0.75 -15.48 16.49
N LEU A 203 1.02 -16.43 17.39
CA LEU A 203 1.53 -17.75 17.00
C LEU A 203 0.51 -18.59 16.22
N LYS A 204 -0.76 -18.48 16.62
CA LYS A 204 -1.88 -19.29 16.09
C LYS A 204 -2.79 -18.52 15.14
N ARG A 205 -2.38 -17.32 14.74
CA ARG A 205 -3.13 -16.48 13.81
C ARG A 205 -2.14 -15.67 12.97
N PRO A 206 -2.17 -15.81 11.65
CA PRO A 206 -1.29 -15.02 10.80
C PRO A 206 -1.64 -13.53 10.86
N THR A 207 -0.63 -12.69 10.61
CA THR A 207 -0.83 -11.27 10.35
C THR A 207 -1.46 -11.08 8.96
N ASN A 208 -2.70 -10.61 8.90
CA ASN A 208 -3.50 -10.53 7.68
C ASN A 208 -3.50 -9.10 7.12
N GLY A 209 -2.90 -8.92 5.95
CA GLY A 209 -2.92 -7.67 5.18
C GLY A 209 -3.94 -7.72 4.04
N LEU A 210 -4.52 -6.56 3.72
CA LEU A 210 -5.32 -6.34 2.53
C LEU A 210 -4.65 -5.30 1.65
N VAL A 211 -4.44 -5.60 0.37
CA VAL A 211 -3.83 -4.69 -0.61
C VAL A 211 -4.84 -4.34 -1.68
N LEU A 212 -5.06 -3.04 -1.88
CA LEU A 212 -6.07 -2.51 -2.80
C LEU A 212 -5.40 -1.64 -3.86
N ALA A 213 -5.45 -2.09 -5.12
CA ALA A 213 -4.88 -1.37 -6.25
C ALA A 213 -5.68 -0.12 -6.60
N GLY A 214 -5.01 0.81 -7.28
CA GLY A 214 -5.62 2.02 -7.80
C GLY A 214 -6.38 1.82 -9.10
N GLY A 215 -7.19 2.78 -9.56
CA GLY A 215 -7.82 2.68 -10.89
C GLY A 215 -9.16 3.38 -11.02
N ALA A 216 -9.30 4.56 -10.42
CA ALA A 216 -10.45 5.43 -10.56
C ALA A 216 -11.80 4.67 -10.43
N ALA A 217 -12.70 4.85 -11.40
CA ALA A 217 -14.02 4.22 -11.42
C ALA A 217 -13.97 2.68 -11.55
N ASN A 218 -12.89 2.09 -12.09
CA ASN A 218 -12.73 0.63 -12.12
C ASN A 218 -12.61 0.02 -10.72
N GLY A 219 -12.24 0.83 -9.70
CA GLY A 219 -12.26 0.40 -8.30
C GLY A 219 -13.62 -0.08 -7.79
N ALA A 220 -14.72 0.17 -8.52
CA ALA A 220 -16.02 -0.45 -8.24
C ALA A 220 -15.93 -1.99 -8.18
N PHE A 221 -15.09 -2.62 -9.01
CA PHE A 221 -14.82 -4.06 -8.95
C PHE A 221 -14.26 -4.47 -7.58
N SER A 222 -13.16 -3.85 -7.15
CA SER A 222 -12.56 -4.12 -5.84
C SER A 222 -13.55 -3.82 -4.71
N ALA A 223 -14.33 -2.73 -4.80
CA ALA A 223 -15.34 -2.39 -3.80
C ALA A 223 -16.42 -3.47 -3.65
N GLY A 224 -16.87 -4.07 -4.75
CA GLY A 224 -17.82 -5.19 -4.72
C GLY A 224 -17.24 -6.45 -4.07
N ALA A 225 -16.00 -6.79 -4.41
CA ALA A 225 -15.30 -7.91 -3.80
C ALA A 225 -15.11 -7.71 -2.28
N ILE A 226 -14.71 -6.51 -1.87
CA ILE A 226 -14.58 -6.13 -0.45
C ILE A 226 -15.93 -6.13 0.26
N TYR A 227 -17.00 -5.60 -0.37
CA TYR A 227 -18.34 -5.67 0.22
C TYR A 227 -18.75 -7.11 0.53
N ARG A 228 -18.45 -8.08 -0.35
CA ARG A 228 -18.75 -9.50 -0.08
C ARG A 228 -17.89 -10.05 1.06
N LEU A 229 -16.59 -9.77 1.09
CA LEU A 229 -15.70 -10.14 2.21
C LEU A 229 -16.24 -9.62 3.55
N LEU A 230 -16.55 -8.32 3.62
CA LEU A 230 -17.06 -7.68 4.82
C LEU A 230 -18.44 -8.21 5.22
N THR A 231 -19.28 -8.60 4.25
CA THR A 231 -20.57 -9.24 4.51
C THR A 231 -20.40 -10.60 5.21
N ILE A 232 -19.45 -11.42 4.76
CA ILE A 232 -19.15 -12.71 5.40
C ILE A 232 -18.56 -12.49 6.79
N LEU A 233 -17.63 -11.55 6.94
CA LEU A 233 -17.05 -11.20 8.24
C LEU A 233 -18.12 -10.71 9.23
N ASP A 234 -19.02 -9.84 8.80
CA ASP A 234 -20.12 -9.32 9.61
C ASP A 234 -21.09 -10.43 10.06
N GLN A 235 -21.40 -11.38 9.18
CA GLN A 235 -22.26 -12.52 9.51
C GLN A 235 -21.61 -13.45 10.54
N CYS A 236 -20.32 -13.74 10.38
CA CYS A 236 -19.63 -14.71 11.23
C CYS A 236 -19.16 -14.12 12.57
N LYS A 237 -18.81 -12.83 12.64
CA LYS A 237 -18.35 -12.16 13.88
C LYS A 237 -19.46 -11.99 14.91
N LYS A 238 -20.72 -12.00 14.47
CA LYS A 238 -21.90 -11.94 15.35
C LYS A 238 -22.18 -13.24 16.10
N VAL A 239 -21.47 -14.32 15.78
CA VAL A 239 -21.68 -15.64 16.37
C VAL A 239 -20.39 -16.11 17.04
N ALA A 240 -20.51 -16.76 18.20
CA ALA A 240 -19.35 -17.29 18.91
C ALA A 240 -18.66 -18.38 18.09
N SER A 241 -17.33 -18.52 18.24
CA SER A 241 -16.56 -19.54 17.51
C SER A 241 -17.06 -20.97 17.77
N ALA A 242 -17.50 -21.26 19.00
CA ALA A 242 -18.05 -22.57 19.38
C ALA A 242 -19.34 -22.92 18.61
N ASP A 243 -20.10 -21.90 18.20
CA ASP A 243 -21.36 -22.02 17.48
C ASP A 243 -21.18 -21.87 15.95
N GLY A 244 -19.94 -21.83 15.47
CA GLY A 244 -19.61 -21.74 14.05
C GLY A 244 -19.37 -20.33 13.51
N GLY A 245 -19.13 -19.35 14.37
CA GLY A 245 -18.56 -18.04 13.99
C GLY A 245 -17.10 -18.12 13.56
N CYS A 246 -16.52 -16.98 13.14
CA CYS A 246 -15.18 -16.94 12.53
C CYS A 246 -14.00 -16.79 13.50
N GLY A 247 -14.21 -16.99 14.80
CA GLY A 247 -13.14 -16.89 15.79
C GLY A 247 -12.48 -15.51 15.80
N ASP A 248 -11.15 -15.49 15.76
CA ASP A 248 -10.34 -14.25 15.74
C ASP A 248 -9.94 -13.80 14.32
N ALA A 249 -10.69 -14.22 13.29
CA ALA A 249 -10.40 -13.81 11.93
C ALA A 249 -10.61 -12.29 11.75
N ARG A 250 -9.54 -11.58 11.38
CA ARG A 250 -9.55 -10.12 11.19
C ARG A 250 -8.55 -9.69 10.12
N ILE A 251 -8.73 -8.46 9.65
CA ILE A 251 -7.78 -7.73 8.80
C ILE A 251 -6.97 -6.86 9.75
N ASP A 252 -5.66 -7.10 9.87
CA ASP A 252 -4.80 -6.33 10.77
C ASP A 252 -4.45 -4.97 10.15
N PHE A 253 -4.29 -4.91 8.83
CA PHE A 253 -4.04 -3.65 8.14
C PHE A 253 -4.48 -3.69 6.67
N VAL A 254 -4.75 -2.50 6.13
CA VAL A 254 -5.09 -2.27 4.73
C VAL A 254 -4.11 -1.30 4.13
N VAL A 255 -3.56 -1.66 2.96
CA VAL A 255 -2.73 -0.77 2.16
C VAL A 255 -3.45 -0.48 0.85
N GLY A 256 -3.70 0.79 0.58
CA GLY A 256 -4.37 1.24 -0.64
C GLY A 256 -3.60 2.34 -1.37
N THR A 257 -3.75 2.37 -2.68
CA THR A 257 -3.32 3.48 -3.56
C THR A 257 -4.52 3.93 -4.38
N SER A 258 -4.66 5.22 -4.69
CA SER A 258 -5.80 5.76 -5.43
C SER A 258 -7.14 5.35 -4.82
N THR A 259 -8.11 4.94 -5.65
CA THR A 259 -9.38 4.36 -5.22
C THR A 259 -9.22 3.24 -4.19
N GLY A 260 -8.12 2.50 -4.21
CA GLY A 260 -7.78 1.52 -3.18
C GLY A 260 -7.66 2.13 -1.77
N SER A 261 -7.15 3.36 -1.62
CA SER A 261 -7.14 4.10 -0.35
C SER A 261 -8.53 4.51 0.11
N LEU A 262 -9.43 4.86 -0.84
CA LEU A 262 -10.83 5.18 -0.52
C LEU A 262 -11.58 3.94 -0.03
N ILE A 263 -11.41 2.79 -0.70
CA ILE A 263 -11.98 1.51 -0.27
C ILE A 263 -11.38 1.10 1.08
N GLY A 264 -10.05 1.24 1.25
CA GLY A 264 -9.38 0.92 2.50
C GLY A 264 -9.86 1.75 3.68
N THR A 265 -10.18 3.03 3.47
CA THR A 265 -10.82 3.88 4.48
C THR A 265 -12.15 3.28 4.95
N LEU A 266 -12.93 2.68 4.06
CA LEU A 266 -14.21 2.06 4.42
C LEU A 266 -14.04 0.69 5.08
N VAL A 267 -12.98 -0.05 4.75
CA VAL A 267 -12.59 -1.26 5.51
C VAL A 267 -12.22 -0.88 6.94
N ASP A 268 -11.46 0.20 7.10
CA ASP A 268 -11.11 0.72 8.42
C ASP A 268 -12.35 1.15 9.25
N VAL A 269 -13.29 1.89 8.64
CA VAL A 269 -14.58 2.22 9.27
C VAL A 269 -15.38 0.96 9.63
N PHE A 270 -15.32 -0.10 8.81
CA PHE A 270 -15.97 -1.37 9.15
C PHE A 270 -15.40 -2.02 10.41
N HIS A 271 -14.11 -1.84 10.68
CA HIS A 271 -13.45 -2.36 11.88
C HIS A 271 -13.69 -1.49 13.13
N THR A 272 -14.33 -0.34 12.97
CA THR A 272 -14.81 0.48 14.08
C THR A 272 -16.14 -0.05 14.63
N ARG A 273 -16.15 -0.38 15.92
CA ARG A 273 -17.28 -1.04 16.59
C ARG A 273 -18.61 -0.30 16.37
N GLY A 274 -19.61 -1.02 15.85
CA GLY A 274 -20.96 -0.49 15.64
C GLY A 274 -21.16 0.24 14.31
N ARG A 275 -20.12 0.35 13.47
CA ARG A 275 -20.15 1.00 12.15
C ARG A 275 -20.12 0.03 10.98
N GLU A 276 -20.23 -1.28 11.24
CA GLU A 276 -20.10 -2.35 10.25
C GLU A 276 -21.13 -2.20 9.11
N GLN A 277 -22.39 -1.88 9.44
CA GLN A 277 -23.42 -1.66 8.41
C GLN A 277 -23.24 -0.34 7.66
N GLU A 278 -22.78 0.70 8.36
CA GLU A 278 -22.53 2.01 7.76
C GLU A 278 -21.43 1.92 6.71
N ALA A 279 -20.32 1.26 7.03
CA ALA A 279 -19.22 1.02 6.10
C ALA A 279 -19.67 0.28 4.83
N LYS A 280 -20.45 -0.81 4.97
CA LYS A 280 -21.00 -1.56 3.81
C LYS A 280 -21.94 -0.71 2.97
N LYS A 281 -22.80 0.09 3.60
CA LYS A 281 -23.70 1.02 2.90
C LYS A 281 -22.91 2.09 2.13
N LEU A 282 -21.86 2.63 2.74
CA LEU A 282 -20.96 3.60 2.10
C LEU A 282 -20.23 2.97 0.91
N LEU A 283 -19.75 1.73 1.01
CA LEU A 283 -19.16 1.00 -0.11
C LEU A 283 -20.14 0.86 -1.28
N ILE A 284 -21.36 0.40 -1.03
CA ILE A 284 -22.38 0.27 -2.08
C ILE A 284 -22.69 1.64 -2.70
N SER A 285 -23.09 2.61 -1.88
CA SER A 285 -23.55 3.92 -2.37
C SER A 285 -22.46 4.69 -3.13
N ASN A 286 -21.22 4.67 -2.64
CA ASN A 286 -20.11 5.36 -3.29
C ASN A 286 -19.71 4.72 -4.63
N TYR A 287 -19.84 3.40 -4.77
CA TYR A 287 -19.41 2.68 -5.97
C TYR A 287 -20.54 2.25 -6.91
N THR A 288 -21.80 2.58 -6.60
CA THR A 288 -22.96 2.22 -7.44
C THR A 288 -23.90 3.39 -7.73
N CYS A 289 -23.74 4.52 -7.06
CA CYS A 289 -24.65 5.66 -7.18
C CYS A 289 -23.96 7.03 -7.14
N THR A 290 -22.63 7.07 -7.23
CA THR A 290 -21.90 8.35 -7.22
C THR A 290 -21.44 8.70 -8.64
N THR A 291 -21.51 9.99 -8.97
CA THR A 291 -21.16 10.54 -10.28
C THR A 291 -19.96 11.47 -10.20
N ALA A 292 -19.43 11.91 -11.35
CA ALA A 292 -18.38 12.92 -11.42
C ALA A 292 -18.74 14.20 -10.63
N TYR A 293 -19.99 14.67 -10.75
CA TYR A 293 -20.50 15.86 -10.07
C TYR A 293 -20.36 15.76 -8.54
N ASP A 294 -20.57 14.57 -7.99
CA ASP A 294 -20.53 14.30 -6.55
C ASP A 294 -19.11 14.19 -5.99
N LEU A 295 -18.11 14.01 -6.86
CA LEU A 295 -16.74 13.66 -6.48
C LEU A 295 -15.76 14.82 -6.62
N TYR A 296 -15.94 15.63 -7.65
CA TYR A 296 -15.04 16.75 -7.92
C TYR A 296 -15.77 17.94 -8.53
N CYS A 297 -15.08 19.07 -8.55
CA CYS A 297 -15.40 20.24 -9.35
C CYS A 297 -14.34 20.41 -10.45
N GLU A 298 -14.71 21.06 -11.56
CA GLU A 298 -13.83 21.38 -12.66
C GLU A 298 -13.20 22.77 -12.47
N ASN A 299 -11.89 22.86 -12.69
CA ASN A 299 -11.20 24.14 -12.81
C ASN A 299 -11.54 24.76 -14.17
N SER A 300 -12.58 25.60 -14.19
CA SER A 300 -13.04 26.28 -15.40
C SER A 300 -12.12 27.44 -15.77
N GLU A 301 -10.94 27.11 -16.29
CA GLU A 301 -9.95 28.07 -16.74
C GLU A 301 -9.78 28.04 -18.25
N TRP A 302 -9.42 29.19 -18.82
CA TRP A 302 -9.15 29.28 -20.25
C TRP A 302 -7.95 28.42 -20.64
N ILE A 303 -8.01 27.76 -21.81
CA ILE A 303 -7.01 26.77 -22.24
C ILE A 303 -5.55 27.29 -22.27
N TRP A 304 -5.33 28.60 -22.47
CA TRP A 304 -3.98 29.20 -22.41
C TRP A 304 -3.40 29.29 -21.00
N ARG A 305 -4.23 29.20 -19.95
CA ARG A 305 -3.78 29.09 -18.56
C ARG A 305 -3.35 27.68 -18.18
N LEU A 306 -3.63 26.66 -19.00
CA LEU A 306 -3.12 25.29 -18.78
C LEU A 306 -1.58 25.24 -18.79
N GLY A 307 -0.92 26.09 -19.59
CA GLY A 307 0.54 26.13 -19.64
C GLY A 307 1.19 27.02 -18.57
N THR A 308 0.41 27.74 -17.75
CA THR A 308 0.95 28.81 -16.88
C THR A 308 0.40 28.87 -15.46
N LYS A 309 -0.81 28.37 -15.20
CA LYS A 309 -1.48 28.53 -13.89
C LYS A 309 -2.21 27.29 -13.38
N VAL A 310 -2.69 26.43 -14.27
CA VAL A 310 -3.50 25.26 -13.88
C VAL A 310 -2.57 24.08 -13.59
N THR A 311 -2.57 23.59 -12.35
CA THR A 311 -1.80 22.42 -11.93
C THR A 311 -2.60 21.11 -11.98
N GLY A 312 -3.93 21.20 -12.19
CA GLY A 312 -4.84 20.07 -12.41
C GLY A 312 -6.19 20.54 -12.97
N LEU A 313 -6.88 19.65 -13.70
CA LEU A 313 -8.17 19.95 -14.34
C LEU A 313 -9.36 19.90 -13.37
N VAL A 314 -9.24 19.13 -12.29
CA VAL A 314 -10.29 18.95 -11.29
C VAL A 314 -9.75 19.08 -9.86
N ARG A 315 -10.65 19.42 -8.92
CA ARG A 315 -10.39 19.36 -7.49
C ARG A 315 -11.39 18.43 -6.81
N PHE A 316 -10.90 17.50 -6.00
CA PHE A 316 -11.70 16.46 -5.32
C PHE A 316 -12.41 16.94 -4.05
N ASP A 317 -13.10 18.07 -4.14
CA ASP A 317 -13.84 18.67 -3.02
C ASP A 317 -15.04 17.80 -2.57
N GLY A 318 -15.69 17.10 -3.50
CA GLY A 318 -16.79 16.19 -3.22
C GLY A 318 -16.33 14.94 -2.46
N ILE A 319 -15.18 14.38 -2.83
CA ILE A 319 -14.54 13.28 -2.10
C ILE A 319 -14.10 13.74 -0.71
N GLU A 320 -13.46 14.91 -0.59
CA GLU A 320 -13.07 15.46 0.71
C GLU A 320 -14.28 15.56 1.65
N LYS A 321 -15.39 16.13 1.18
CA LYS A 321 -16.63 16.24 1.95
C LYS A 321 -17.19 14.86 2.35
N LYS A 322 -17.17 13.88 1.44
CA LYS A 322 -17.61 12.51 1.74
C LYS A 322 -16.70 11.85 2.79
N LEU A 323 -15.39 12.05 2.73
CA LEU A 323 -14.44 11.54 3.74
C LEU A 323 -14.66 12.19 5.10
N GLN A 324 -14.88 13.51 5.15
CA GLN A 324 -15.22 14.23 6.38
C GLN A 324 -16.52 13.75 7.02
N GLN A 325 -17.49 13.32 6.20
CA GLN A 325 -18.76 12.76 6.67
C GLN A 325 -18.65 11.30 7.11
N ALA A 326 -17.80 10.52 6.44
CA ALA A 326 -17.65 9.09 6.68
C ALA A 326 -16.69 8.78 7.84
N THR A 327 -15.74 9.66 8.14
CA THR A 327 -14.70 9.42 9.15
C THR A 327 -14.98 10.16 10.46
N THR A 328 -14.62 9.52 11.57
CA THR A 328 -14.82 10.00 12.93
C THR A 328 -13.58 9.71 13.78
N ALA A 329 -13.46 10.37 14.94
CA ALA A 329 -12.33 10.15 15.84
C ALA A 329 -12.20 8.69 16.29
N ALA A 330 -13.32 7.96 16.40
CA ALA A 330 -13.32 6.54 16.76
C ALA A 330 -12.62 5.66 15.70
N ASP A 331 -12.61 6.09 14.43
CA ASP A 331 -11.92 5.35 13.37
C ASP A 331 -10.41 5.43 13.53
N ILE A 332 -9.86 6.53 14.06
CA ILE A 332 -8.42 6.64 14.35
C ILE A 332 -8.02 5.69 15.49
N GLU A 333 -8.97 5.26 16.31
CA GLU A 333 -8.73 4.46 17.51
C GLU A 333 -8.90 2.95 17.29
N ASN A 334 -9.31 2.52 16.09
CA ASN A 334 -9.56 1.10 15.83
C ASN A 334 -8.28 0.27 15.62
N ASP A 335 -8.39 -1.06 15.72
CA ASP A 335 -7.23 -1.97 15.70
C ASP A 335 -6.62 -2.19 14.31
N THR A 336 -7.40 -1.99 13.25
CA THR A 336 -6.95 -2.10 11.86
C THR A 336 -6.17 -0.85 11.49
N GLU A 337 -5.00 -1.04 10.86
CA GLU A 337 -4.20 0.07 10.36
C GLU A 337 -4.58 0.39 8.91
N LEU A 338 -4.80 1.67 8.61
CA LEU A 338 -4.95 2.18 7.25
C LEU A 338 -3.64 2.79 6.77
N VAL A 339 -3.15 2.29 5.63
CA VAL A 339 -1.97 2.82 4.95
C VAL A 339 -2.38 3.33 3.56
N THR A 340 -2.08 4.60 3.30
CA THR A 340 -2.35 5.26 2.02
C THR A 340 -1.06 5.60 1.31
N VAL A 341 -1.00 5.37 0.00
CA VAL A 341 0.23 5.51 -0.78
C VAL A 341 0.13 6.67 -1.75
N SER A 342 1.04 7.63 -1.63
CA SER A 342 1.17 8.79 -2.52
C SER A 342 2.60 8.97 -2.99
N VAL A 343 2.81 9.84 -3.98
CA VAL A 343 4.14 10.25 -4.47
C VAL A 343 4.28 11.75 -4.35
N ASP A 344 5.39 12.21 -3.75
CA ASP A 344 5.83 13.59 -3.91
C ASP A 344 6.49 13.75 -5.29
N TYR A 345 5.90 14.57 -6.14
CA TYR A 345 6.38 14.82 -7.48
C TYR A 345 7.69 15.60 -7.53
N ALA A 346 7.97 16.42 -6.52
CA ALA A 346 9.21 17.19 -6.48
C ALA A 346 10.43 16.28 -6.27
N SER A 347 10.30 15.30 -5.38
CA SER A 347 11.41 14.41 -5.04
C SER A 347 11.31 13.01 -5.64
N SER A 348 10.22 12.71 -6.35
CA SER A 348 9.79 11.38 -6.80
C SER A 348 9.53 10.38 -5.68
N HIS A 349 9.48 10.77 -4.41
CA HIS A 349 9.44 9.81 -3.30
C HIS A 349 8.06 9.23 -3.05
N LEU A 350 8.02 7.94 -2.72
CA LEU A 350 6.82 7.28 -2.23
C LEU A 350 6.61 7.61 -0.75
N PHE A 351 5.39 7.95 -0.38
CA PHE A 351 4.93 8.16 1.00
C PHE A 351 3.81 7.15 1.28
N ALA A 352 4.02 6.29 2.29
CA ALA A 352 3.06 5.28 2.73
C ALA A 352 2.53 5.68 4.11
N ILE A 353 1.59 6.62 4.12
CA ILE A 353 1.06 7.30 5.30
C ILE A 353 0.17 6.32 6.07
N SER A 354 0.60 5.96 7.27
CA SER A 354 -0.15 5.15 8.22
C SER A 354 -0.95 6.02 9.18
N ASP A 355 -2.16 5.60 9.54
CA ASP A 355 -2.94 6.23 10.61
C ASP A 355 -2.59 5.71 12.02
N GLN A 356 -1.57 4.85 12.13
CA GLN A 356 -1.04 4.36 13.40
C GLN A 356 0.46 4.67 13.59
N ASP A 357 1.21 5.02 12.54
CA ASP A 357 2.62 5.41 12.67
C ASP A 357 2.75 6.82 13.28
N PRO A 358 3.37 6.99 14.47
CA PRO A 358 3.55 8.30 15.08
C PRO A 358 4.26 9.31 14.17
N ALA A 359 5.13 8.85 13.27
CA ALA A 359 5.84 9.71 12.32
C ALA A 359 4.89 10.39 11.31
N ASP A 360 3.78 9.72 10.98
CA ASP A 360 2.79 10.13 9.98
C ASP A 360 1.58 10.85 10.59
N LEU A 361 1.47 10.85 11.93
CA LEU A 361 0.34 11.44 12.64
C LEU A 361 0.55 12.92 12.96
N MET A 362 -0.44 13.75 12.63
CA MET A 362 -0.50 15.13 13.12
C MET A 362 -0.50 15.18 14.66
N PRO A 363 0.11 16.21 15.28
CA PRO A 363 -0.06 16.47 16.70
C PRO A 363 -1.53 16.61 17.09
N LEU A 364 -1.86 16.28 18.34
CA LEU A 364 -3.20 16.53 18.87
C LEU A 364 -3.47 18.04 18.91
N GLY A 365 -4.71 18.40 18.58
CA GLY A 365 -5.20 19.77 18.62
C GLY A 365 -5.62 20.20 20.03
N PRO A 366 -6.07 21.45 20.19
CA PRO A 366 -6.66 21.93 21.43
C PRO A 366 -8.04 21.30 21.68
N GLU A 367 -8.44 21.25 22.96
CA GLU A 367 -9.81 20.93 23.37
C GLU A 367 -10.83 21.92 22.77
N PRO A 368 -12.08 21.52 22.48
CA PRO A 368 -12.73 20.23 22.81
C PRO A 368 -12.58 19.14 21.72
N LYS A 369 -11.79 19.37 20.67
CA LYS A 369 -11.63 18.45 19.53
C LYS A 369 -10.15 18.08 19.31
N PRO A 370 -9.49 17.41 20.27
CA PRO A 370 -8.06 17.11 20.19
C PRO A 370 -7.70 16.22 18.98
N TRP A 371 -8.64 15.41 18.49
CA TRP A 371 -8.43 14.49 17.36
C TRP A 371 -8.58 15.12 15.98
N GLN A 372 -9.11 16.35 15.88
CA GLN A 372 -9.41 16.95 14.58
C GLN A 372 -8.19 17.06 13.65
N PRO A 373 -7.00 17.50 14.11
CA PRO A 373 -5.84 17.57 13.21
C PRO A 373 -5.41 16.20 12.67
N ARG A 374 -5.59 15.13 13.45
CA ARG A 374 -5.29 13.76 12.98
C ARG A 374 -6.30 13.27 11.95
N LEU A 375 -7.59 13.59 12.13
CA LEU A 375 -8.62 13.32 11.12
C LEU A 375 -8.32 14.07 9.83
N ASP A 376 -8.02 15.36 9.91
CA ASP A 376 -7.69 16.19 8.75
C ASP A 376 -6.44 15.66 8.04
N GLY A 377 -5.42 15.26 8.81
CA GLY A 377 -4.21 14.63 8.31
C GLY A 377 -4.47 13.31 7.57
N ARG A 378 -5.29 12.43 8.16
CA ARG A 378 -5.70 11.17 7.53
C ARG A 378 -6.45 11.40 6.22
N ILE A 379 -7.42 12.32 6.22
CA ILE A 379 -8.17 12.70 5.01
C ILE A 379 -7.21 13.22 3.95
N GLN A 380 -6.26 14.07 4.31
CA GLN A 380 -5.26 14.61 3.37
C GLN A 380 -4.32 13.54 2.83
N GLY A 381 -3.92 12.54 3.62
CA GLY A 381 -3.19 11.38 3.12
C GLY A 381 -3.98 10.56 2.09
N VAL A 382 -5.29 10.35 2.34
CA VAL A 382 -6.19 9.70 1.38
C VAL A 382 -6.34 10.54 0.11
N LEU A 383 -6.53 11.86 0.25
CA LEU A 383 -6.64 12.76 -0.90
C LEU A 383 -5.34 12.77 -1.72
N ALA A 384 -4.18 12.82 -1.08
CA ALA A 384 -2.87 12.75 -1.76
C ALA A 384 -2.72 11.46 -2.58
N SER A 385 -3.34 10.37 -2.14
CA SER A 385 -3.31 9.08 -2.82
C SER A 385 -4.19 9.01 -4.08
N ILE A 386 -5.19 9.89 -4.27
CA ILE A 386 -6.18 9.78 -5.37
C ILE A 386 -6.00 10.78 -6.52
N VAL A 387 -5.11 11.76 -6.37
CA VAL A 387 -4.92 12.82 -7.37
C VAL A 387 -4.08 12.30 -8.52
N GLU A 388 -4.72 11.85 -9.61
CA GLU A 388 -4.00 11.41 -10.80
C GLU A 388 -3.27 12.60 -11.44
N PRO A 389 -2.01 12.41 -11.87
CA PRO A 389 -1.24 13.46 -12.51
C PRO A 389 -1.95 14.01 -13.74
N VAL A 390 -1.80 15.31 -14.00
CA VAL A 390 -2.45 16.04 -15.10
C VAL A 390 -3.96 16.23 -14.91
N LEU A 391 -4.66 15.31 -14.25
CA LEU A 391 -6.10 15.37 -14.06
C LEU A 391 -6.50 16.11 -12.79
N GLY A 392 -5.93 15.77 -11.63
CA GLY A 392 -6.27 16.42 -10.36
C GLY A 392 -5.23 17.46 -9.92
N GLU A 393 -5.65 18.46 -9.15
CA GLU A 393 -4.73 19.38 -8.48
C GLU A 393 -3.87 18.65 -7.43
N PRO A 394 -2.54 18.83 -7.42
CA PRO A 394 -1.67 18.21 -6.41
C PRO A 394 -2.08 18.60 -5.00
N ILE A 395 -2.00 17.66 -4.08
CA ILE A 395 -2.17 17.95 -2.66
C ILE A 395 -0.88 18.62 -2.15
N PRO A 396 -0.97 19.80 -1.52
CA PRO A 396 0.21 20.58 -1.16
C PRO A 396 0.96 20.03 0.06
N TRP A 397 0.34 19.17 0.87
CA TRP A 397 0.97 18.64 2.07
C TRP A 397 0.41 17.29 2.50
N VAL A 398 1.22 16.54 3.24
CA VAL A 398 0.83 15.29 3.93
C VAL A 398 1.11 15.39 5.44
N PRO A 399 0.41 14.61 6.29
CA PRO A 399 0.58 14.70 7.73
C PRO A 399 1.93 14.16 8.22
N SER A 400 2.35 14.63 9.40
CA SER A 400 3.59 14.25 10.07
C SER A 400 3.54 14.60 11.56
N SER A 401 4.34 13.90 12.36
CA SER A 401 4.59 14.22 13.78
C SER A 401 4.96 15.68 14.06
N LYS A 402 5.55 16.37 13.07
CA LYS A 402 5.97 17.78 13.16
C LYS A 402 4.94 18.76 12.58
N GLY A 403 3.76 18.28 12.20
CA GLY A 403 2.76 19.05 11.47
C GLY A 403 2.74 18.65 10.00
N LYS A 404 2.77 19.63 9.10
CA LYS A 404 2.61 19.40 7.65
C LYS A 404 3.96 19.22 6.97
N VAL A 405 4.09 18.20 6.14
CA VAL A 405 5.20 18.09 5.17
C VAL A 405 4.71 18.67 3.86
N GLU A 406 5.24 19.83 3.49
CA GLU A 406 4.92 20.51 2.23
C GLU A 406 5.56 19.79 1.03
N GLY A 407 4.86 19.76 -0.10
CA GLY A 407 5.29 19.07 -1.32
C GLY A 407 4.23 19.16 -2.43
N ALA A 408 4.40 18.35 -3.47
CA ALA A 408 3.40 18.21 -4.53
C ALA A 408 2.96 16.75 -4.59
N PHE A 409 2.01 16.38 -3.74
CA PHE A 409 1.61 14.99 -3.58
C PHE A 409 0.52 14.60 -4.57
N MET A 410 0.73 13.47 -5.22
CA MET A 410 -0.17 12.89 -6.21
C MET A 410 -0.30 11.38 -6.01
N ASP A 411 -1.20 10.79 -6.79
CA ASP A 411 -1.57 9.38 -6.74
C ASP A 411 -0.33 8.46 -6.73
N GLY A 412 -0.29 7.59 -5.72
CA GLY A 412 0.80 6.63 -5.54
C GLY A 412 0.91 5.62 -6.68
N GLY A 413 -0.17 5.40 -7.43
CA GLY A 413 -0.26 4.43 -8.51
C GLY A 413 0.73 4.64 -9.64
N VAL A 414 1.29 5.85 -9.77
CA VAL A 414 2.36 6.17 -10.72
C VAL A 414 3.64 5.40 -10.42
N ARG A 415 3.91 5.11 -9.14
CA ARG A 415 5.11 4.37 -8.70
C ARG A 415 4.81 3.03 -8.04
N SER A 416 3.63 2.90 -7.43
CA SER A 416 3.19 1.77 -6.61
C SER A 416 1.69 1.57 -6.81
N HIS A 417 1.32 0.96 -7.93
CA HIS A 417 -0.08 0.70 -8.27
C HIS A 417 -0.71 -0.42 -7.45
N VAL A 418 0.10 -1.41 -7.04
CA VAL A 418 -0.34 -2.51 -6.19
C VAL A 418 0.60 -2.50 -5.00
N PRO A 419 0.29 -1.76 -3.93
CA PRO A 419 1.26 -1.45 -2.86
C PRO A 419 1.57 -2.63 -1.93
N ILE A 420 1.73 -3.83 -2.48
CA ILE A 420 2.03 -5.09 -1.78
C ILE A 420 3.39 -5.05 -1.07
N LEU A 421 4.35 -4.31 -1.61
CA LEU A 421 5.64 -4.15 -0.95
C LEU A 421 5.48 -3.51 0.43
N GLN A 422 4.55 -2.56 0.57
CA GLN A 422 4.26 -1.95 1.87
C GLN A 422 3.67 -2.97 2.85
N ALA A 423 2.81 -3.88 2.38
CA ALA A 423 2.28 -4.95 3.21
C ALA A 423 3.36 -5.95 3.64
N ALA A 424 4.24 -6.36 2.73
CA ALA A 424 5.38 -7.22 3.04
C ALA A 424 6.34 -6.54 4.03
N MET A 425 6.62 -5.24 3.84
CA MET A 425 7.53 -4.48 4.70
C MET A 425 7.00 -4.31 6.13
N ARG A 426 5.69 -4.14 6.29
CA ARG A 426 5.03 -4.08 7.61
C ARG A 426 4.92 -5.45 8.28
N GLY A 427 5.12 -6.54 7.55
CA GLY A 427 5.21 -7.88 8.12
C GLY A 427 3.92 -8.69 8.04
N ALA A 428 3.10 -8.47 7.01
CA ALA A 428 2.04 -9.42 6.71
C ALA A 428 2.61 -10.84 6.55
N GLU A 429 1.79 -11.82 6.92
CA GLU A 429 2.03 -13.25 6.71
C GLU A 429 1.01 -13.83 5.73
N ARG A 430 -0.12 -13.14 5.55
CA ARG A 430 -1.17 -13.45 4.57
C ARG A 430 -1.66 -12.17 3.93
N VAL A 431 -1.69 -12.10 2.60
CA VAL A 431 -2.14 -10.90 1.88
C VAL A 431 -3.18 -11.25 0.83
N ALA A 432 -4.36 -10.63 0.91
CA ALA A 432 -5.28 -10.60 -0.22
C ALA A 432 -5.02 -9.34 -1.04
N VAL A 433 -4.84 -9.50 -2.35
CA VAL A 433 -4.58 -8.41 -3.28
C VAL A 433 -5.74 -8.29 -4.25
N PHE A 434 -6.36 -7.11 -4.31
CA PHE A 434 -7.46 -6.83 -5.23
C PHE A 434 -6.99 -5.86 -6.31
N VAL A 435 -7.02 -6.34 -7.56
CA VAL A 435 -6.59 -5.59 -8.75
C VAL A 435 -7.77 -5.38 -9.67
N ASN A 436 -8.10 -4.13 -9.91
CA ASN A 436 -9.22 -3.62 -10.70
C ASN A 436 -8.84 -3.30 -12.16
N ALA A 437 -7.86 -4.01 -12.71
CA ALA A 437 -7.43 -3.87 -14.09
C ALA A 437 -6.74 -5.15 -14.58
N GLY A 438 -6.75 -5.34 -15.90
CA GLY A 438 -6.00 -6.42 -16.56
C GLY A 438 -4.49 -6.30 -16.35
N THR A 439 -3.77 -7.40 -16.55
CA THR A 439 -2.30 -7.42 -16.42
C THR A 439 -1.64 -6.75 -17.61
N GLU A 440 -2.28 -6.80 -18.78
CA GLU A 440 -1.86 -6.11 -19.98
C GLU A 440 -2.87 -5.06 -20.41
N THR A 441 -2.34 -3.97 -20.94
CA THR A 441 -3.16 -2.97 -21.59
C THR A 441 -3.48 -3.40 -23.01
N GLY A 442 -4.76 -3.55 -23.38
CA GLY A 442 -5.17 -3.98 -24.72
C GLY A 442 -4.49 -3.22 -25.86
N SER A 443 -4.16 -3.93 -26.95
CA SER A 443 -3.25 -3.50 -28.02
C SER A 443 -3.90 -2.79 -29.22
N ASN A 444 -5.22 -2.61 -29.23
CA ASN A 444 -5.94 -2.48 -30.50
C ASN A 444 -6.38 -1.07 -30.92
N VAL A 445 -5.95 0.01 -30.25
CA VAL A 445 -6.35 1.37 -30.65
C VAL A 445 -5.14 2.32 -30.63
N ILE A 446 -4.74 2.78 -31.82
CA ILE A 446 -3.80 3.90 -31.94
C ILE A 446 -4.45 5.13 -31.31
N PRO A 447 -3.84 5.75 -30.28
CA PRO A 447 -4.43 6.92 -29.64
C PRO A 447 -4.65 8.04 -30.67
N PRO A 448 -5.88 8.57 -30.82
CA PRO A 448 -6.22 9.47 -31.92
C PRO A 448 -5.66 10.89 -31.77
N HIS A 449 -5.18 11.26 -30.58
CA HIS A 449 -4.66 12.60 -30.29
C HIS A 449 -3.72 12.62 -29.08
N ALA A 450 -2.94 13.70 -28.94
CA ALA A 450 -1.89 13.86 -27.91
C ALA A 450 -2.38 13.64 -26.47
N PHE A 451 -3.58 14.10 -26.13
CA PHE A 451 -4.14 13.83 -24.80
C PHE A 451 -4.37 12.34 -24.53
N LYS A 452 -4.86 11.58 -25.53
CA LYS A 452 -5.00 10.11 -25.39
C LYS A 452 -3.65 9.41 -25.35
N ILE A 453 -2.62 9.96 -26.02
CA ILE A 453 -1.23 9.49 -25.88
C ILE A 453 -0.76 9.72 -24.45
N LEU A 454 -0.96 10.92 -23.88
CA LEU A 454 -0.56 11.25 -22.52
C LEU A 454 -1.24 10.37 -21.47
N THR A 455 -2.56 10.22 -21.53
CA THR A 455 -3.28 9.31 -20.62
C THR A 455 -2.81 7.87 -20.79
N ARG A 456 -2.55 7.43 -22.02
CA ARG A 456 -1.99 6.10 -22.29
C ARG A 456 -0.57 5.94 -21.73
N THR A 457 0.26 6.97 -21.80
CA THR A 457 1.60 6.97 -21.22
C THR A 457 1.54 6.81 -19.70
N ILE A 458 0.60 7.49 -19.04
CA ILE A 458 0.34 7.31 -17.60
C ILE A 458 -0.09 5.86 -17.32
N ASP A 459 -1.06 5.32 -18.07
CA ASP A 459 -1.49 3.92 -17.93
C ASP A 459 -0.31 2.94 -18.07
N LEU A 460 0.60 3.16 -19.03
CA LEU A 460 1.77 2.29 -19.25
C LEU A 460 2.76 2.34 -18.08
N PHE A 461 3.03 3.53 -17.51
CA PHE A 461 3.87 3.64 -16.31
C PHE A 461 3.26 2.91 -15.12
N ILE A 462 1.94 3.03 -14.97
CA ILE A 462 1.17 2.34 -13.94
C ILE A 462 1.26 0.81 -14.15
N THR A 463 1.04 0.30 -15.36
CA THR A 463 1.07 -1.15 -15.65
C THR A 463 2.44 -1.77 -15.39
N GLN A 464 3.54 -1.11 -15.75
CA GLN A 464 4.90 -1.62 -15.49
C GLN A 464 5.16 -1.75 -13.98
N SER A 465 4.69 -0.80 -13.18
CA SER A 465 4.85 -0.85 -11.72
C SER A 465 4.20 -2.11 -11.12
N ARG A 466 3.08 -2.61 -11.70
CA ARG A 466 2.36 -3.79 -11.20
C ARG A 466 3.26 -5.01 -11.14
N VAL A 467 3.80 -5.43 -12.28
CA VAL A 467 4.57 -6.69 -12.38
C VAL A 467 5.86 -6.62 -11.58
N GLY A 468 6.57 -5.48 -11.65
CA GLY A 468 7.82 -5.29 -10.91
C GLY A 468 7.60 -5.27 -9.40
N GLU A 469 6.56 -4.59 -8.92
CA GLU A 469 6.24 -4.49 -7.50
C GLU A 469 5.79 -5.82 -6.91
N VAL A 470 4.97 -6.59 -7.63
CA VAL A 470 4.58 -7.96 -7.23
C VAL A 470 5.84 -8.81 -7.00
N GLN A 471 6.70 -8.90 -8.01
CA GLN A 471 7.92 -9.72 -7.91
C GLN A 471 8.81 -9.24 -6.76
N GLN A 472 9.01 -7.93 -6.64
CA GLN A 472 9.82 -7.36 -5.57
C GLN A 472 9.25 -7.68 -4.18
N ALA A 473 7.93 -7.58 -3.99
CA ALA A 473 7.29 -7.86 -2.72
C ALA A 473 7.35 -9.35 -2.36
N GLU A 474 7.10 -10.25 -3.31
CA GLU A 474 7.25 -11.69 -3.11
C GLU A 474 8.69 -12.04 -2.74
N PHE A 475 9.69 -11.56 -3.48
CA PHE A 475 11.09 -11.79 -3.16
C PHE A 475 11.49 -11.21 -1.81
N THR A 476 10.97 -10.02 -1.46
CA THR A 476 11.25 -9.38 -0.16
C THR A 476 10.67 -10.21 0.99
N ALA A 477 9.40 -10.62 0.88
CA ALA A 477 8.75 -11.44 1.90
C ALA A 477 9.47 -12.79 2.05
N VAL A 478 9.75 -13.48 0.94
CA VAL A 478 10.47 -14.75 0.92
C VAL A 478 11.86 -14.61 1.52
N ALA A 479 12.63 -13.58 1.12
CA ALA A 479 13.99 -13.37 1.62
C ALA A 479 14.01 -13.09 3.14
N ARG A 480 13.04 -12.32 3.65
CA ARG A 480 12.91 -12.07 5.11
C ARG A 480 12.63 -13.36 5.87
N ARG A 481 11.69 -14.18 5.40
CA ARG A 481 11.33 -15.43 6.07
C ARG A 481 12.41 -16.50 5.96
N PHE A 482 13.13 -16.54 4.84
CA PHE A 482 14.30 -17.38 4.69
C PHE A 482 15.43 -16.94 5.64
N SER A 483 15.63 -15.64 5.82
CA SER A 483 16.61 -15.11 6.78
C SER A 483 16.21 -15.42 8.23
N GLU A 484 14.92 -15.33 8.57
CA GLU A 484 14.38 -15.75 9.88
C GLU A 484 14.67 -17.23 10.15
N TYR A 485 14.44 -18.11 9.16
CA TYR A 485 14.77 -19.53 9.26
C TYR A 485 16.28 -19.77 9.46
N ASN A 486 17.15 -19.12 8.68
CA ASN A 486 18.59 -19.30 8.80
C ASN A 486 19.13 -18.83 10.15
N VAL A 487 18.62 -17.70 10.64
CA VAL A 487 18.97 -17.19 11.99
C VAL A 487 18.54 -18.18 13.07
N CYS A 488 17.33 -18.74 12.97
CA CYS A 488 16.84 -19.77 13.89
C CYS A 488 17.77 -20.99 13.92
N LYS A 489 18.13 -21.50 12.73
CA LYS A 489 19.04 -22.64 12.60
C LYS A 489 20.42 -22.35 13.18
N ASP A 490 21.01 -21.22 12.83
CA ASP A 490 22.31 -20.80 13.36
C ASP A 490 22.31 -20.66 14.89
N ARG A 491 21.18 -20.24 15.48
CA ARG A 491 21.03 -20.05 16.92
C ARG A 491 20.86 -21.36 17.69
N LEU A 492 20.16 -22.35 17.12
CA LEU A 492 19.70 -23.52 17.86
C LEU A 492 20.37 -24.84 17.46
N ASP A 493 20.84 -25.01 16.21
CA ASP A 493 21.34 -26.31 15.73
C ASP A 493 22.61 -26.76 16.45
N GLU A 494 23.51 -25.84 16.83
CA GLU A 494 24.73 -26.16 17.59
C GLU A 494 24.43 -26.60 19.04
N LEU A 495 23.26 -26.25 19.57
CA LEU A 495 22.83 -26.60 20.92
C LEU A 495 22.05 -27.91 20.97
N ALA A 496 21.61 -28.44 19.82
CA ALA A 496 20.86 -29.69 19.74
C ALA A 496 21.81 -30.91 19.79
N PRO A 497 21.79 -31.72 20.87
CA PRO A 497 22.79 -32.76 21.13
C PRO A 497 22.62 -34.01 20.27
N ASP A 498 21.40 -34.28 19.77
CA ASP A 498 21.07 -35.49 19.03
C ASP A 498 20.11 -35.22 17.84
N GLU A 499 19.91 -36.22 16.99
CA GLU A 499 19.06 -36.11 15.79
C GLU A 499 17.57 -35.84 16.10
N PRO A 500 16.95 -36.43 17.15
CA PRO A 500 15.60 -36.06 17.58
C PRO A 500 15.46 -34.57 17.91
N THR A 501 16.33 -34.00 18.75
CA THR A 501 16.27 -32.58 19.10
C THR A 501 16.54 -31.69 17.89
N LYS A 502 17.46 -32.09 16.98
CA LYS A 502 17.66 -31.37 15.71
C LYS A 502 16.41 -31.38 14.83
N ALA A 503 15.64 -32.47 14.81
CA ALA A 503 14.38 -32.54 14.08
C ALA A 503 13.31 -31.62 14.70
N GLU A 504 13.26 -31.52 16.03
CA GLU A 504 12.39 -30.57 16.73
C GLU A 504 12.78 -29.11 16.45
N VAL A 505 14.07 -28.78 16.48
CA VAL A 505 14.59 -27.46 16.09
C VAL A 505 14.22 -27.16 14.64
N ALA A 506 14.40 -28.11 13.72
CA ALA A 506 14.00 -27.93 12.33
C ALA A 506 12.50 -27.66 12.18
N ALA A 507 11.64 -28.40 12.92
CA ALA A 507 10.20 -28.17 12.93
C ALA A 507 9.85 -26.77 13.48
N PHE A 508 10.47 -26.36 14.58
CA PHE A 508 10.30 -25.04 15.18
C PHE A 508 10.72 -23.89 14.25
N CYS A 509 11.90 -24.00 13.62
CA CYS A 509 12.36 -23.00 12.65
C CYS A 509 11.45 -22.92 11.42
N MET A 510 10.83 -24.04 11.01
CA MET A 510 9.81 -24.06 9.95
C MET A 510 8.43 -23.61 10.42
N ARG A 511 8.26 -23.25 11.70
CA ARG A 511 6.97 -22.91 12.33
C ARG A 511 5.94 -24.03 12.22
N ARG A 512 6.38 -25.28 12.45
CA ARG A 512 5.53 -26.49 12.44
C ARG A 512 5.36 -27.00 13.86
N GLY A 513 4.12 -27.32 14.22
CA GLY A 513 3.80 -27.83 15.56
C GLY A 513 2.44 -27.39 16.05
N ALA A 514 1.98 -27.96 17.16
CA ALA A 514 0.70 -27.60 17.79
C ALA A 514 0.69 -26.19 18.40
N GLY A 515 1.87 -25.60 18.60
CA GLY A 515 2.05 -24.22 19.07
C GLY A 515 1.84 -23.16 17.99
N PHE A 516 1.87 -23.53 16.70
CA PHE A 516 1.75 -22.63 15.56
C PHE A 516 0.39 -22.75 14.86
N ASP A 517 0.06 -21.77 14.03
CA ASP A 517 -1.06 -21.87 13.08
C ASP A 517 -0.88 -23.11 12.19
N PRO A 518 -1.88 -24.00 12.07
CA PRO A 518 -1.74 -25.23 11.30
C PRO A 518 -1.33 -24.93 9.86
N PRO A 519 -0.32 -25.65 9.31
CA PRO A 519 0.04 -25.49 7.91
C PRO A 519 -1.16 -25.89 7.05
N GLN A 520 -1.73 -24.90 6.37
CA GLN A 520 -2.81 -25.10 5.41
C GLN A 520 -2.27 -26.02 4.29
N ILE A 521 -2.87 -27.21 4.15
CA ILE A 521 -2.44 -28.27 3.22
C ILE A 521 -2.77 -27.86 1.79
N GLY A 522 -1.75 -27.67 0.96
CA GLY A 522 -1.88 -27.49 -0.49
C GLY A 522 -0.91 -26.44 -1.05
N PRO A 523 -0.30 -26.68 -2.22
CA PRO A 523 0.44 -25.66 -2.95
C PRO A 523 -0.56 -24.71 -3.64
N GLU A 524 -1.26 -23.88 -2.88
CA GLU A 524 -2.07 -22.82 -3.49
C GLU A 524 -1.16 -21.64 -3.86
N GLN A 525 -0.57 -21.77 -5.06
CA GLN A 525 -0.19 -20.71 -5.99
C GLN A 525 0.69 -19.54 -5.49
N ALA A 526 1.65 -19.80 -4.61
CA ALA A 526 2.94 -19.09 -4.66
C ALA A 526 4.04 -19.97 -5.32
N ALA A 527 3.62 -20.98 -6.09
CA ALA A 527 4.46 -21.90 -6.83
C ALA A 527 5.12 -21.39 -8.15
N PRO A 528 5.11 -20.10 -8.57
CA PRO A 528 5.92 -19.69 -9.71
C PRO A 528 7.35 -19.24 -9.32
N SER A 529 7.78 -19.38 -8.06
CA SER A 529 9.18 -19.06 -7.71
C SER A 529 10.12 -20.22 -8.12
N TRP A 530 11.21 -19.88 -8.81
CA TRP A 530 12.31 -20.78 -9.19
C TRP A 530 13.02 -21.49 -8.01
N LEU A 531 12.63 -21.17 -6.76
CA LEU A 531 13.29 -21.63 -5.54
C LEU A 531 13.02 -23.12 -5.21
N GLY A 532 12.06 -23.77 -5.89
CA GLY A 532 11.75 -25.18 -5.73
C GLY A 532 11.02 -25.52 -4.41
N PRO A 533 10.36 -26.69 -4.33
CA PRO A 533 9.44 -27.04 -3.24
C PRO A 533 10.12 -27.16 -1.86
N ALA A 534 11.36 -27.65 -1.78
CA ALA A 534 12.07 -27.84 -0.50
C ALA A 534 12.41 -26.51 0.20
N ARG A 535 12.76 -25.45 -0.55
CA ARG A 535 12.96 -24.10 0.00
C ARG A 535 11.64 -23.38 0.23
N PHE A 536 10.62 -23.75 -0.54
CA PHE A 536 9.26 -23.28 -0.32
C PHE A 536 8.74 -23.74 1.04
N GLU A 537 8.99 -24.97 1.46
CA GLU A 537 8.58 -25.46 2.78
C GLU A 537 9.14 -24.67 3.97
N GLN A 538 10.32 -24.06 3.82
CA GLN A 538 10.97 -23.21 4.83
C GLN A 538 10.31 -21.83 4.96
N VAL A 539 9.53 -21.41 3.95
CA VAL A 539 8.93 -20.06 3.84
C VAL A 539 7.39 -20.12 3.84
N ALA A 540 6.79 -21.19 3.32
CA ALA A 540 5.37 -21.33 2.99
C ALA A 540 4.43 -21.38 4.21
N THR A 541 4.96 -21.61 5.40
CA THR A 541 4.19 -21.46 6.64
C THR A 541 3.96 -20.00 6.99
N SER A 542 4.83 -19.08 6.55
CA SER A 542 4.90 -17.71 7.06
C SER A 542 4.56 -16.59 6.07
N TRP A 543 4.51 -16.84 4.76
CA TRP A 543 4.01 -15.88 3.75
C TRP A 543 3.11 -16.54 2.72
N ARG A 544 1.93 -15.95 2.45
CA ARG A 544 1.06 -16.33 1.34
C ARG A 544 0.32 -15.13 0.79
N THR A 545 0.06 -15.15 -0.50
CA THR A 545 -0.74 -14.15 -1.18
C THR A 545 -1.85 -14.78 -1.99
N SER A 546 -3.01 -14.13 -2.04
CA SER A 546 -4.05 -14.44 -3.01
C SER A 546 -4.41 -13.21 -3.80
N TRP A 547 -4.66 -13.39 -5.10
CA TRP A 547 -4.71 -12.31 -6.08
C TRP A 547 -6.03 -12.28 -6.82
N VAL A 548 -6.93 -11.37 -6.50
CA VAL A 548 -8.22 -11.23 -7.17
C VAL A 548 -8.12 -10.15 -8.25
N TYR A 549 -8.08 -10.60 -9.51
CA TYR A 549 -8.07 -9.72 -10.68
C TYR A 549 -9.47 -9.49 -11.22
N GLN A 550 -9.72 -8.28 -11.72
CA GLN A 550 -10.80 -8.02 -12.65
C GLN A 550 -10.56 -8.83 -13.94
N PRO A 551 -11.52 -9.65 -14.38
CA PRO A 551 -11.44 -10.33 -15.67
C PRO A 551 -11.19 -9.37 -16.83
N GLU A 552 -10.26 -9.70 -17.72
CA GLU A 552 -9.92 -8.88 -18.90
C GLU A 552 -11.03 -8.87 -19.95
N VAL A 553 -11.90 -9.88 -19.94
CA VAL A 553 -13.01 -10.06 -20.88
C VAL A 553 -14.30 -10.19 -20.10
N GLY A 554 -15.39 -9.63 -20.64
CA GLY A 554 -16.75 -9.81 -20.11
C GLY A 554 -17.21 -8.78 -19.08
N LEU A 555 -16.35 -7.84 -18.67
CA LEU A 555 -16.74 -6.69 -17.86
C LEU A 555 -16.39 -5.37 -18.56
N PRO A 556 -17.29 -4.37 -18.55
CA PRO A 556 -16.98 -3.05 -19.07
C PRO A 556 -15.92 -2.38 -18.19
N SER A 557 -14.99 -1.65 -18.80
CA SER A 557 -14.02 -0.83 -18.07
C SER A 557 -14.41 0.64 -18.19
N ALA A 558 -14.33 1.37 -17.08
CA ALA A 558 -14.47 2.81 -17.06
C ALA A 558 -13.17 3.48 -17.54
N SER A 559 -13.30 4.53 -18.35
CA SER A 559 -12.17 5.33 -18.78
C SER A 559 -11.93 6.51 -17.85
N ALA A 560 -10.71 6.65 -17.32
CA ALA A 560 -10.28 7.79 -16.50
C ALA A 560 -11.30 8.12 -15.37
N TYR A 561 -11.63 9.40 -15.18
CA TYR A 561 -12.59 9.90 -14.19
C TYR A 561 -14.04 9.99 -14.68
N ALA A 562 -14.43 9.13 -15.64
CA ALA A 562 -15.83 8.95 -15.99
C ALA A 562 -16.51 8.08 -14.92
N PHE A 563 -16.87 8.69 -13.79
CA PHE A 563 -17.64 8.05 -12.72
C PHE A 563 -19.12 7.97 -13.13
N ASP A 564 -19.45 6.87 -13.80
CA ASP A 564 -20.79 6.59 -14.32
C ASP A 564 -21.37 5.32 -13.65
N PRO A 565 -22.47 5.42 -12.89
CA PRO A 565 -23.17 4.29 -12.30
C PRO A 565 -23.52 3.16 -13.28
N THR A 566 -23.75 3.46 -14.57
CA THR A 566 -24.07 2.46 -15.60
C THR A 566 -22.91 1.51 -15.88
N VAL A 567 -21.67 1.96 -15.68
CA VAL A 567 -20.45 1.16 -15.83
C VAL A 567 -20.02 0.58 -14.48
N MET A 568 -20.12 1.37 -13.41
CA MET A 568 -19.66 0.99 -12.08
C MET A 568 -20.51 -0.12 -11.43
N ARG A 569 -21.83 -0.15 -11.66
CA ARG A 569 -22.71 -1.20 -11.11
C ARG A 569 -22.37 -2.60 -11.63
N PRO A 570 -22.26 -2.85 -12.95
CA PRO A 570 -21.78 -4.13 -13.46
C PRO A 570 -20.41 -4.54 -12.91
N LEU A 571 -19.48 -3.58 -12.79
CA LEU A 571 -18.16 -3.82 -12.20
C LEU A 571 -18.25 -4.28 -10.75
N PHE A 572 -19.05 -3.60 -9.93
CA PHE A 572 -19.29 -3.96 -8.53
C PHE A 572 -19.87 -5.37 -8.41
N LEU A 573 -20.89 -5.70 -9.19
CA LEU A 573 -21.46 -7.04 -9.22
C LEU A 573 -20.45 -8.09 -9.71
N GLY A 574 -19.61 -7.75 -10.69
CA GLY A 574 -18.49 -8.58 -11.13
C GLY A 574 -17.53 -8.89 -9.98
N GLY A 575 -17.18 -7.88 -9.17
CA GLY A 575 -16.35 -8.05 -7.98
C GLY A 575 -16.97 -8.98 -6.94
N VAL A 576 -18.28 -8.84 -6.68
CA VAL A 576 -19.03 -9.74 -5.78
C VAL A 576 -18.97 -11.18 -6.29
N LYS A 577 -19.19 -11.41 -7.58
CA LYS A 577 -19.17 -12.75 -8.19
C LYS A 577 -17.79 -13.39 -8.11
N VAL A 578 -16.74 -12.68 -8.55
CA VAL A 578 -15.38 -13.21 -8.56
C VAL A 578 -14.89 -13.50 -7.14
N PHE A 579 -15.24 -12.65 -6.16
CA PHE A 579 -14.94 -12.97 -4.76
C PHE A 579 -15.67 -14.25 -4.33
N GLN A 580 -16.95 -14.41 -4.66
CA GLN A 580 -17.73 -15.59 -4.28
C GLN A 580 -17.15 -16.88 -4.90
N GLU A 581 -16.71 -16.85 -6.15
CA GLU A 581 -16.02 -17.97 -6.81
C GLU A 581 -14.75 -18.38 -6.07
N ARG A 582 -14.06 -17.41 -5.45
CA ARG A 582 -12.80 -17.60 -4.71
C ARG A 582 -12.97 -17.58 -3.20
N CYS A 583 -14.21 -17.70 -2.72
CA CYS A 583 -14.55 -17.50 -1.32
C CYS A 583 -13.83 -18.51 -0.41
N GLN A 584 -13.67 -19.75 -0.85
CA GLN A 584 -12.93 -20.78 -0.09
C GLN A 584 -11.43 -20.46 0.03
N GLU A 585 -10.82 -19.94 -1.02
CA GLU A 585 -9.42 -19.51 -1.03
C GLU A 585 -9.22 -18.35 -0.03
N MET A 586 -10.07 -17.32 -0.10
CA MET A 586 -10.03 -16.16 0.79
C MET A 586 -10.22 -16.56 2.26
N ARG A 587 -11.12 -17.50 2.53
CA ARG A 587 -11.33 -18.00 3.89
C ARG A 587 -10.11 -18.70 4.44
N ARG A 588 -9.45 -19.57 3.66
CA ARG A 588 -8.22 -20.24 4.08
C ARG A 588 -7.10 -19.24 4.31
N LEU A 589 -6.98 -18.25 3.42
CA LEU A 589 -5.95 -17.22 3.49
C LEU A 589 -6.03 -16.42 4.81
N PHE A 590 -7.21 -15.95 5.18
CA PHE A 590 -7.42 -15.13 6.38
C PHE A 590 -7.84 -15.93 7.63
N ASN A 591 -7.77 -17.26 7.57
CA ASN A 591 -8.20 -18.16 8.64
C ASN A 591 -9.66 -17.91 9.09
N ILE A 592 -10.55 -17.58 8.16
CA ILE A 592 -11.98 -17.36 8.40
C ILE A 592 -12.65 -18.73 8.53
N GLY A 593 -12.60 -19.28 9.74
CA GLY A 593 -13.24 -20.54 10.09
C GLY A 593 -14.76 -20.47 10.27
N GLY A 594 -15.34 -21.58 10.70
CA GLY A 594 -16.73 -21.66 11.14
C GLY A 594 -17.75 -22.01 10.05
N LYS A 595 -18.83 -22.66 10.50
CA LYS A 595 -19.91 -23.18 9.63
C LYS A 595 -20.67 -22.07 8.90
N ILE A 596 -20.71 -20.85 9.45
CA ILE A 596 -21.39 -19.70 8.83
C ILE A 596 -20.65 -19.28 7.57
N ALA A 597 -19.33 -19.10 7.68
CA ALA A 597 -18.50 -18.75 6.53
C ALA A 597 -18.46 -19.91 5.50
N ASP A 598 -18.49 -21.17 5.96
CA ASP A 598 -18.64 -22.34 5.07
C ASP A 598 -19.93 -22.29 4.25
N ALA A 599 -21.05 -21.98 4.89
CA ALA A 599 -22.34 -21.89 4.23
C ALA A 599 -22.38 -20.71 3.27
N ALA A 600 -21.88 -19.55 3.68
CA ALA A 600 -21.84 -18.36 2.83
C ALA A 600 -21.00 -18.58 1.56
N CYS A 601 -19.88 -19.29 1.65
CA CYS A 601 -19.06 -19.64 0.48
C CYS A 601 -19.61 -20.77 -0.40
N LYS A 602 -20.72 -21.41 -0.02
CA LYS A 602 -21.45 -22.39 -0.86
C LYS A 602 -22.58 -21.76 -1.66
N GLU A 603 -22.95 -20.51 -1.36
CA GLU A 603 -23.92 -19.76 -2.15
C GLU A 603 -23.40 -19.57 -3.59
N SER A 604 -24.32 -19.57 -4.56
CA SER A 604 -23.92 -19.35 -5.96
C SER A 604 -23.54 -17.88 -6.19
N PRO A 605 -22.55 -17.59 -7.06
CA PRO A 605 -22.16 -16.22 -7.41
C PRO A 605 -23.34 -15.34 -7.87
N ASP A 606 -24.29 -15.91 -8.62
CA ASP A 606 -25.45 -15.16 -9.11
C ASP A 606 -26.44 -14.79 -8.00
N VAL A 607 -26.64 -15.67 -7.01
CA VAL A 607 -27.54 -15.38 -5.89
C VAL A 607 -26.98 -14.24 -5.04
N VAL A 608 -25.69 -14.28 -4.72
CA VAL A 608 -25.05 -13.23 -3.91
C VAL A 608 -24.97 -11.90 -4.67
N ALA A 609 -24.77 -11.93 -5.98
CA ALA A 609 -24.81 -10.73 -6.82
C ALA A 609 -26.21 -10.11 -6.85
N MET A 610 -27.25 -10.93 -7.00
CA MET A 610 -28.64 -10.46 -6.92
C MET A 610 -28.96 -9.87 -5.53
N MET A 611 -28.44 -10.44 -4.45
CA MET A 611 -28.60 -9.88 -3.11
C MET A 611 -27.94 -8.49 -2.99
N ALA A 612 -26.72 -8.34 -3.51
CA ALA A 612 -26.03 -7.05 -3.53
C ALA A 612 -26.78 -6.01 -4.39
N GLU A 613 -27.27 -6.43 -5.57
CA GLU A 613 -28.02 -5.55 -6.48
C GLU A 613 -29.29 -4.99 -5.85
N ARG A 614 -29.96 -5.76 -4.98
CA ARG A 614 -31.16 -5.30 -4.24
C ARG A 614 -30.87 -4.15 -3.28
N GLU A 615 -29.62 -3.96 -2.88
CA GLU A 615 -29.21 -2.83 -2.05
C GLU A 615 -28.90 -1.56 -2.86
N PHE A 616 -28.87 -1.64 -4.19
CA PHE A 616 -28.58 -0.49 -5.04
C PHE A 616 -29.77 0.48 -5.04
N ALA A 617 -29.46 1.78 -4.97
CA ALA A 617 -30.47 2.80 -5.25
C ALA A 617 -30.98 2.66 -6.70
N PRO A 618 -32.22 3.05 -7.00
CA PRO A 618 -32.70 3.14 -8.38
C PRO A 618 -31.77 3.97 -9.26
N LEU A 619 -31.40 3.47 -10.44
CA LEU A 619 -30.41 4.13 -11.31
C LEU A 619 -30.78 5.59 -11.62
N GLY A 620 -32.06 5.84 -11.89
CA GLY A 620 -32.56 7.19 -12.19
C GLY A 620 -32.38 8.20 -11.05
N GLN A 621 -32.20 7.77 -9.80
CA GLN A 621 -31.88 8.66 -8.68
C GLN A 621 -30.40 9.05 -8.66
N CYS A 622 -29.53 8.22 -9.25
CA CYS A 622 -28.09 8.46 -9.29
C CYS A 622 -27.69 9.30 -10.51
N THR A 623 -28.48 9.28 -11.59
CA THR A 623 -28.11 9.90 -12.87
C THR A 623 -28.71 11.30 -13.08
N VAL A 624 -29.45 11.84 -12.10
CA VAL A 624 -30.16 13.13 -12.21
C VAL A 624 -29.23 14.29 -12.56
N ASN A 625 -27.97 14.24 -12.12
CA ASN A 625 -26.99 15.33 -12.25
C ASN A 625 -25.85 15.02 -13.22
N LEU A 626 -25.91 13.95 -14.03
CA LEU A 626 -24.82 13.60 -14.96
C LEU A 626 -24.53 14.67 -16.02
N VAL A 627 -25.45 15.60 -16.24
CA VAL A 627 -25.37 16.59 -17.32
C VAL A 627 -24.76 17.92 -16.85
N GLU A 628 -24.78 18.23 -15.56
CA GLU A 628 -24.22 19.47 -15.02
C GLU A 628 -22.78 19.24 -14.56
N ARG A 629 -21.85 20.05 -15.08
CA ARG A 629 -20.48 20.12 -14.56
C ARG A 629 -20.41 21.19 -13.50
N ARG A 630 -19.89 20.86 -12.33
CA ARG A 630 -19.74 21.78 -11.21
C ARG A 630 -18.42 22.53 -11.33
N THR A 631 -18.46 23.86 -11.37
CA THR A 631 -17.25 24.70 -11.30
C THR A 631 -16.70 24.73 -9.89
N CYS A 632 -15.38 24.87 -9.74
CA CYS A 632 -14.75 25.05 -8.43
C CYS A 632 -14.90 26.47 -7.85
N GLU A 633 -15.38 27.41 -8.66
CA GLU A 633 -15.72 28.79 -8.28
C GLU A 633 -17.18 28.93 -7.83
#